data_AF-S7I1W2-F1
#
_entry.id   AF-S7I1W2-F1
#
_cell.length_a   1.000
_cell.length_b   1.000
_cell.length_c   1.000
_cell.angle_alpha   90.00
_cell.angle_beta   90.00
_cell.angle_gamma   90.00
#
_symmetry.space_group_name_H-M   'P 1'
#
loop_
_entity.id
_entity.type
_entity.pdbx_description
1 polymer ?
#
loop_
_entity_poly.entity_id
_entity_poly.type
_entity_poly.pdbx_seq_one_letter_code
_entity_poly.pdbx_strand_id
1 'polypeptide(L)'
;MEFRITSPNRHEEWQSLKLTLAEDKIIYLYVLILILCIYGAISFGGIETKLHYRLTTYLESMVHTTSMTFVLWCTYFYCHMLKNRIAHPTIHLLKTVLAFFSPLSRPLACLLTLLCVSVVLSSYTYMKSIIPDIQFYQYDALFYQLDKVLHAGFSPWEITHAIFAHPLATLILNFFYNLWFFVIWGDWYSSFCIDKIRR
;
A
#
# COMPACT_ATOMS: atom_id res chain seq x y z
N MET A 1 -35.64 10.43 7.25
CA MET A 1 -34.43 10.17 8.07
C MET A 1 -33.48 11.35 7.85
N GLU A 2 -33.57 12.38 8.70
CA GLU A 2 -32.69 13.56 8.60
C GLU A 2 -31.29 13.18 9.06
N PHE A 3 -30.35 13.22 8.12
CA PHE A 3 -28.94 12.97 8.39
C PHE A 3 -28.34 14.21 9.07
N ARG A 4 -28.37 14.24 10.40
CA ARG A 4 -27.78 15.31 11.20
C ARG A 4 -26.28 15.04 11.33
N ILE A 5 -25.45 15.81 10.64
CA ILE A 5 -24.01 15.83 10.87
C ILE A 5 -23.82 16.52 12.23
N THR A 6 -23.79 15.75 13.31
CA THR A 6 -23.37 16.27 14.62
C THR A 6 -21.91 16.67 14.49
N SER A 7 -21.62 17.98 14.49
CA SER A 7 -20.26 18.47 14.55
C SER A 7 -19.60 17.85 15.78
N PRO A 8 -18.57 17.02 15.64
CA PRO A 8 -17.99 16.35 16.79
C PRO A 8 -17.41 17.40 17.74
N ASN A 9 -17.51 17.16 19.04
CA ASN A 9 -16.85 18.02 20.02
C ASN A 9 -15.34 17.98 19.74
N ARG A 10 -14.72 19.14 19.49
CA ARG A 10 -13.28 19.26 19.17
C ARG A 10 -12.39 18.52 20.17
N HIS A 11 -12.81 18.44 21.44
CA HIS A 11 -12.09 17.70 22.46
C HIS A 11 -12.11 16.18 22.22
N GLU A 12 -13.26 15.63 21.84
CA GLU A 12 -13.43 14.20 21.52
C GLU A 12 -12.67 13.81 20.26
N GLU A 13 -12.65 14.68 19.24
CA GLU A 13 -11.84 14.46 18.04
C GLU A 13 -10.36 14.38 18.38
N TRP A 14 -9.87 15.31 19.20
CA TRP A 14 -8.47 15.34 19.62
C TRP A 14 -8.08 14.12 20.45
N GLN A 15 -8.98 13.62 21.31
CA GLN A 15 -8.76 12.38 22.04
C GLN A 15 -8.72 11.16 21.09
N SER A 16 -9.64 11.08 20.13
CA SER A 16 -9.66 9.99 19.14
C SER A 16 -8.41 9.97 18.27
N LEU A 17 -7.91 11.15 17.88
CA LEU A 17 -6.67 11.33 17.14
C LEU A 17 -5.47 10.79 17.93
N LYS A 18 -5.33 11.20 19.19
CA LYS A 18 -4.25 10.73 20.06
C LYS A 18 -4.27 9.22 20.26
N LEU A 19 -5.45 8.64 20.44
CA LEU A 19 -5.61 7.20 20.59
C LEU A 19 -5.14 6.46 19.33
N THR A 20 -5.63 6.87 18.16
CA THR A 20 -5.27 6.28 16.87
C THR A 20 -3.75 6.37 16.62
N LEU A 21 -3.15 7.53 16.88
CA LEU A 21 -1.70 7.72 16.75
C LEU A 21 -0.88 6.87 17.74
N ALA A 22 -1.41 6.64 18.95
CA ALA A 22 -0.75 5.84 19.96
C ALA A 22 -0.81 4.34 19.64
N GLU A 23 -1.88 3.88 18.96
CA GLU A 23 -2.00 2.52 18.45
C GLU A 23 -0.94 2.23 17.39
N ASP A 24 -0.72 3.17 16.46
CA ASP A 24 0.21 3.02 15.34
C ASP A 24 1.67 3.39 15.66
N LYS A 25 1.99 3.70 16.92
CA LYS A 25 3.33 4.20 17.33
C LYS A 25 4.49 3.32 16.90
N ILE A 26 4.27 2.00 16.85
CA ILE A 26 5.30 1.01 16.46
C ILE A 26 5.64 1.17 14.97
N ILE A 27 4.63 1.41 14.13
CA ILE A 27 4.81 1.63 12.69
C ILE A 27 5.62 2.91 12.48
N TYR A 28 5.25 4.00 13.14
CA TYR A 28 5.99 5.26 13.03
C TYR A 28 7.43 5.15 13.51
N LEU A 29 7.66 4.44 14.62
CA LEU A 29 9.01 4.18 15.13
C LEU A 29 9.83 3.35 14.14
N TYR A 30 9.23 2.31 13.55
CA TYR A 30 9.88 1.49 12.53
C TYR A 30 10.28 2.32 11.30
N VAL A 31 9.38 3.16 10.79
CA VAL A 31 9.65 4.04 9.65
C VAL A 31 10.75 5.04 9.99
N LEU A 32 10.74 5.62 11.19
CA LEU A 32 11.79 6.53 11.65
C LEU A 32 13.15 5.83 11.68
N ILE A 33 13.23 4.65 12.30
CA ILE A 33 14.47 3.86 12.35
C ILE A 33 14.94 3.53 10.94
N LEU A 34 14.05 3.12 10.04
CA LEU A 34 14.36 2.80 8.66
C LEU A 34 14.99 4.00 7.93
N ILE A 35 14.40 5.19 8.06
CA ILE A 35 14.92 6.43 7.48
C ILE A 35 16.33 6.71 8.04
N LEU A 36 16.49 6.65 9.36
CA LEU A 36 17.77 6.91 10.02
C LEU A 36 18.85 5.91 9.59
N CYS A 37 18.51 4.63 9.49
CA CYS A 37 19.42 3.58 9.02
C CYS A 37 19.87 3.82 7.59
N ILE A 38 18.97 4.19 6.67
CA ILE A 38 19.32 4.45 5.27
C ILE A 38 20.17 5.71 5.15
N TYR A 39 19.77 6.82 5.76
CA TYR A 39 20.58 8.04 5.73
C TYR A 39 21.95 7.84 6.39
N GLY A 40 22.01 7.10 7.50
CA GLY A 40 23.26 6.72 8.13
C GLY A 40 24.14 5.86 7.22
N ALA A 41 23.58 4.84 6.56
CA ALA A 41 24.32 4.00 5.63
C ALA A 41 24.89 4.82 4.44
N ILE A 42 24.12 5.78 3.92
CA ILE A 42 24.58 6.68 2.85
C ILE A 42 25.71 7.60 3.35
N SER A 43 25.53 8.22 4.52
CA SER A 43 26.50 9.21 5.04
C SER A 43 27.81 8.58 5.52
N PHE A 44 27.74 7.43 6.18
CA PHE A 44 28.92 6.74 6.73
C PHE A 44 29.55 5.78 5.72
N GLY A 45 28.79 5.28 4.74
CA GLY A 45 29.28 4.29 3.79
C GLY A 45 30.31 4.82 2.79
N GLY A 46 30.38 6.15 2.57
CA GLY A 46 31.25 6.73 1.53
C GLY A 46 30.92 6.23 0.13
N ILE A 47 29.72 5.67 -0.06
CA ILE A 47 29.28 5.03 -1.31
C ILE A 47 28.90 6.14 -2.27
N GLU A 48 29.65 6.30 -3.35
CA GLU A 48 29.25 7.14 -4.49
C GLU A 48 28.11 6.46 -5.25
N THR A 49 26.89 6.53 -4.70
CA THR A 49 25.71 5.98 -5.36
C THR A 49 25.34 6.83 -6.57
N LYS A 50 25.13 6.19 -7.72
CA LYS A 50 24.63 6.89 -8.93
C LYS A 50 23.20 7.39 -8.76
N LEU A 51 22.44 6.79 -7.83
CA LEU A 51 21.05 7.09 -7.54
C LEU A 51 20.93 7.89 -6.24
N HIS A 52 20.17 8.98 -6.29
CA HIS A 52 19.83 9.75 -5.11
C HIS A 52 18.60 9.17 -4.42
N TYR A 53 18.69 8.98 -3.10
CA TYR A 53 17.55 8.56 -2.30
C TYR A 53 16.43 9.60 -2.32
N ARG A 54 15.21 9.18 -2.69
CA ARG A 54 14.02 10.04 -2.71
C ARG A 54 12.87 9.36 -1.98
N LEU A 55 12.41 9.99 -0.90
CA LEU A 55 11.25 9.57 -0.10
C LEU A 55 9.92 9.66 -0.89
N THR A 56 9.90 10.46 -1.96
CA THR A 56 8.69 10.77 -2.71
C THR A 56 8.45 9.82 -3.89
N THR A 57 9.34 8.86 -4.13
CA THR A 57 9.32 7.99 -5.33
C THR A 57 7.99 7.28 -5.50
N TYR A 58 7.39 6.78 -4.42
CA TYR A 58 6.12 6.07 -4.47
C TYR A 58 4.90 6.94 -4.13
N LEU A 59 5.09 8.20 -3.72
CA LEU A 59 3.96 9.05 -3.30
C LEU A 59 2.98 9.28 -4.45
N GLU A 60 3.49 9.60 -5.64
CA GLU A 60 2.64 9.82 -6.82
C GLU A 60 1.84 8.57 -7.17
N SER A 61 2.49 7.41 -7.17
CA SER A 61 1.83 6.12 -7.44
C SER A 61 0.76 5.78 -6.38
N MET A 62 1.03 6.06 -5.10
CA MET A 62 0.07 5.85 -4.01
C MET A 62 -1.13 6.78 -4.13
N VAL A 63 -0.92 8.06 -4.46
CA VAL A 63 -2.00 9.03 -4.69
C VAL A 63 -2.87 8.61 -5.87
N HIS A 64 -2.25 8.20 -6.98
CA HIS A 64 -2.99 7.73 -8.16
C HIS A 64 -3.84 6.50 -7.85
N THR A 65 -3.27 5.49 -7.19
CA THR A 65 -3.96 4.23 -6.85
C THR A 65 -5.11 4.47 -5.87
N THR A 66 -4.90 5.32 -4.85
CA THR A 66 -5.96 5.71 -3.90
C THR A 66 -7.08 6.50 -4.59
N SER A 67 -6.73 7.40 -5.51
CA SER A 67 -7.70 8.18 -6.27
C SER A 67 -8.55 7.28 -7.19
N MET A 68 -7.92 6.35 -7.91
CA MET A 68 -8.63 5.40 -8.77
C MET A 68 -9.60 4.53 -7.98
N THR A 69 -9.18 3.99 -6.83
CA THR A 69 -10.05 3.16 -5.99
C THR A 69 -11.19 3.94 -5.36
N PHE A 70 -10.96 5.19 -4.95
CA PHE A 70 -12.03 6.08 -4.49
C PHE A 70 -13.06 6.39 -5.60
N VAL A 71 -12.61 6.64 -6.83
CA VAL A 71 -13.51 6.85 -7.99
C VAL A 71 -14.32 5.61 -8.31
N LEU A 72 -13.69 4.42 -8.29
CA LEU A 72 -14.39 3.14 -8.50
C LEU A 72 -15.47 2.92 -7.44
N TRP A 73 -15.17 3.21 -6.16
CA TRP A 73 -16.15 3.12 -5.09
C TRP A 73 -17.31 4.10 -5.26
N CYS A 74 -17.02 5.37 -5.60
CA CYS A 74 -18.06 6.37 -5.86
C CYS A 74 -18.97 5.94 -7.01
N THR A 75 -18.38 5.42 -8.08
CA THR A 75 -19.09 4.92 -9.26
C THR A 75 -19.97 3.73 -8.90
N TYR A 76 -19.43 2.73 -8.20
CA TYR A 76 -20.16 1.57 -7.71
C TYR A 76 -21.34 1.98 -6.82
N PHE A 77 -21.10 2.84 -5.84
CA PHE A 77 -22.13 3.31 -4.91
C PHE A 77 -23.23 4.08 -5.64
N TYR A 78 -22.87 4.95 -6.58
CA TYR A 78 -23.81 5.69 -7.41
C TYR A 78 -24.69 4.75 -8.27
N CYS A 79 -24.09 3.78 -8.97
CA CYS A 79 -24.83 2.78 -9.74
C CYS A 79 -25.77 1.94 -8.88
N HIS A 80 -25.34 1.55 -7.68
CA HIS A 80 -26.16 0.84 -6.71
C HIS A 80 -27.37 1.68 -6.27
N MET A 81 -27.18 2.99 -6.00
CA MET A 81 -28.26 3.91 -5.66
C MET A 81 -29.27 4.12 -6.79
N LEU A 82 -28.80 4.19 -8.04
CA LEU A 82 -29.67 4.28 -9.23
C LEU A 82 -30.53 3.03 -9.38
N LYS A 83 -29.93 1.84 -9.20
CA LYS A 83 -30.65 0.57 -9.27
C LYS A 83 -31.74 0.46 -8.20
N ASN A 84 -31.48 0.98 -7.00
CA ASN A 84 -32.42 0.96 -5.87
C ASN A 84 -33.41 2.15 -5.86
N ARG A 85 -33.39 3.01 -6.89
CA ARG A 85 -34.31 4.15 -7.10
C ARG A 85 -34.46 5.08 -5.88
N ILE A 86 -33.35 5.38 -5.22
CA ILE A 86 -33.34 6.29 -4.07
C ILE A 86 -33.54 7.74 -4.57
N ALA A 87 -34.42 8.50 -3.92
CA ALA A 87 -34.61 9.91 -4.22
C ALA A 87 -33.33 10.72 -3.92
N HIS A 88 -32.88 11.54 -4.87
CA HIS A 88 -31.67 12.38 -4.79
C HIS A 88 -30.34 11.63 -4.56
N PRO A 89 -29.89 10.80 -5.52
CA PRO A 89 -28.69 9.97 -5.37
C PRO A 89 -27.39 10.78 -5.20
N THR A 90 -27.27 11.93 -5.88
CA THR A 90 -26.07 12.78 -5.83
C THR A 90 -25.87 13.43 -4.46
N ILE A 91 -26.95 13.92 -3.84
CA ILE A 91 -26.90 14.52 -2.49
C ILE A 91 -26.51 13.47 -1.46
N HIS A 92 -27.02 12.24 -1.59
CA HIS A 92 -26.67 11.16 -0.67
C HIS A 92 -25.21 10.71 -0.83
N LEU A 93 -24.71 10.61 -2.07
CA LEU A 93 -23.30 10.34 -2.34
C LEU A 93 -22.42 11.42 -1.69
N LEU A 94 -22.72 12.70 -1.92
CA LEU A 94 -21.95 13.81 -1.36
C LEU A 94 -21.99 13.84 0.17
N LYS A 95 -23.15 13.56 0.78
CA LYS A 95 -23.26 13.38 2.24
C LYS A 95 -22.43 12.22 2.75
N THR A 96 -22.37 11.11 2.02
CA THR A 96 -21.57 9.93 2.39
C THR A 96 -20.08 10.24 2.30
N VAL A 97 -19.65 10.93 1.24
CA VAL A 97 -18.26 11.39 1.06
C VAL A 97 -17.87 12.40 2.15
N LEU A 98 -18.73 13.37 2.47
CA LEU A 98 -18.45 14.31 3.57
C LEU A 98 -18.42 13.58 4.92
N ALA A 99 -19.30 12.62 5.13
CA ALA A 99 -19.33 11.80 6.34
C ALA A 99 -18.11 10.86 6.48
N PHE A 100 -17.34 10.65 5.42
CA PHE A 100 -16.08 9.91 5.47
C PHE A 100 -14.96 10.73 6.11
N PHE A 101 -14.94 12.05 5.87
CA PHE A 101 -13.99 12.97 6.50
C PHE A 101 -14.33 13.31 7.97
N SER A 102 -15.43 12.77 8.50
CA SER A 102 -15.87 12.99 9.89
C SER A 102 -16.04 11.66 10.63
N PRO A 103 -15.28 11.40 11.72
CA PRO A 103 -14.33 12.28 12.41
C PRO A 103 -12.99 12.42 11.69
N LEU A 104 -12.28 13.56 11.90
CA LEU A 104 -10.99 13.87 11.26
C LEU A 104 -9.86 12.87 11.57
N SER A 105 -9.99 12.09 12.66
CA SER A 105 -9.02 11.06 13.05
C SER A 105 -8.79 10.02 11.97
N ARG A 106 -9.86 9.59 11.30
CA ARG A 106 -9.76 8.57 10.25
C ARG A 106 -8.97 9.07 9.03
N PRO A 107 -9.38 10.13 8.30
CA PRO A 107 -8.67 10.53 7.09
C PRO A 107 -7.20 10.88 7.37
N LEU A 108 -6.89 11.40 8.55
CA LEU A 108 -5.51 11.64 8.96
C LEU A 108 -4.72 10.34 9.16
N ALA A 109 -5.30 9.33 9.84
CA ALA A 109 -4.64 8.04 10.02
C ALA A 109 -4.39 7.32 8.68
N CYS A 110 -5.34 7.39 7.75
CA CYS A 110 -5.17 6.90 6.38
C CYS A 110 -4.03 7.62 5.66
N LEU A 111 -3.99 8.95 5.70
CA LEU A 111 -2.92 9.74 5.10
C LEU A 111 -1.55 9.36 5.70
N LEU A 112 -1.44 9.29 7.02
CA LEU A 112 -0.19 8.92 7.69
C LEU A 112 0.26 7.50 7.36
N THR A 113 -0.66 6.55 7.29
CA THR A 113 -0.38 5.17 6.88
C THR A 113 0.12 5.12 5.44
N LEU A 114 -0.51 5.83 4.51
CA LEU A 114 -0.07 5.92 3.12
C LEU A 114 1.34 6.53 2.99
N LEU A 115 1.62 7.58 3.76
CA LEU A 115 2.96 8.18 3.82
C LEU A 115 3.99 7.17 4.34
N CYS A 116 3.67 6.44 5.41
CA CYS A 116 4.54 5.41 5.96
C CYS A 116 4.85 4.32 4.93
N VAL A 117 3.81 3.76 4.29
CA VAL A 117 3.97 2.73 3.25
C VAL A 117 4.80 3.25 2.09
N SER A 118 4.56 4.48 1.62
CA SER A 118 5.36 5.10 0.55
C SER A 118 6.83 5.21 0.93
N VAL A 119 7.14 5.61 2.17
CA VAL A 119 8.52 5.71 2.65
C VAL A 119 9.17 4.33 2.71
N VAL A 120 8.47 3.32 3.22
CA VAL A 120 8.99 1.94 3.30
C VAL A 120 9.27 1.37 1.91
N LEU A 121 8.36 1.54 0.95
CA LEU A 121 8.55 1.08 -0.42
C LEU A 121 9.70 1.82 -1.13
N SER A 122 9.80 3.14 -0.92
CA SER A 122 10.89 3.96 -1.47
C SER A 122 12.25 3.51 -0.91
N SER A 123 12.30 3.29 0.41
CA SER A 123 13.46 2.78 1.13
C SER A 123 13.92 1.42 0.60
N TYR A 124 12.99 0.48 0.49
CA TYR A 124 13.27 -0.87 0.00
C TYR A 124 13.78 -0.88 -1.45
N THR A 125 13.12 -0.12 -2.32
CA THR A 125 13.49 -0.04 -3.74
C THR A 125 14.84 0.64 -3.92
N TYR A 126 15.12 1.68 -3.14
CA TYR A 126 16.42 2.32 -3.13
C TYR A 126 17.51 1.35 -2.70
N MET A 127 17.34 0.67 -1.55
CA MET A 127 18.32 -0.31 -1.07
C MET A 127 18.61 -1.39 -2.12
N LYS A 128 17.58 -1.92 -2.79
CA LYS A 128 17.76 -2.88 -3.88
C LYS A 128 18.55 -2.31 -5.05
N SER A 129 18.25 -1.07 -5.43
CA SER A 129 18.87 -0.42 -6.59
C SER A 129 20.35 -0.11 -6.38
N ILE A 130 20.78 0.10 -5.13
CA ILE A 130 22.19 0.40 -4.80
C ILE A 130 23.01 -0.85 -4.48
N ILE A 131 22.44 -2.06 -4.50
CA ILE A 131 23.20 -3.31 -4.30
C ILE A 131 24.44 -3.37 -5.21
N PRO A 132 24.37 -3.08 -6.54
CA PRO A 132 25.53 -3.11 -7.41
C PRO A 132 26.64 -2.13 -7.01
N ASP A 133 26.24 -0.97 -6.47
CA ASP A 133 27.15 0.10 -6.07
C ASP A 133 27.89 -0.25 -4.77
N ILE A 134 27.28 -1.05 -3.90
CA ILE A 134 27.91 -1.56 -2.67
C ILE A 134 28.81 -2.75 -2.99
N GLN A 135 28.27 -3.74 -3.70
CA GLN A 135 28.98 -4.97 -4.03
C GLN A 135 28.37 -5.64 -5.26
N PHE A 136 29.21 -5.91 -6.25
CA PHE A 136 28.79 -6.52 -7.50
C PHE A 136 28.38 -7.98 -7.27
N TYR A 137 27.07 -8.25 -7.13
CA TYR A 137 26.33 -9.53 -7.23
C TYR A 137 27.10 -10.86 -7.04
N GLN A 138 28.09 -10.91 -6.14
CA GLN A 138 29.05 -12.00 -6.09
C GLN A 138 28.45 -13.31 -5.60
N TYR A 139 27.34 -13.21 -4.87
CA TYR A 139 26.61 -14.35 -4.33
C TYR A 139 25.56 -14.90 -5.29
N ASP A 140 25.28 -14.23 -6.42
CA ASP A 140 24.27 -14.71 -7.37
C ASP A 140 24.64 -16.09 -7.92
N ALA A 141 25.91 -16.30 -8.28
CA ALA A 141 26.40 -17.59 -8.74
C ALA A 141 26.33 -18.67 -7.66
N LEU A 142 26.65 -18.32 -6.40
CA LEU A 142 26.59 -19.23 -5.26
C LEU A 142 25.15 -19.66 -4.98
N PHE A 143 24.20 -18.70 -4.92
CA PHE A 143 22.80 -19.01 -4.69
C PHE A 143 22.18 -19.80 -5.84
N TYR A 144 22.55 -19.50 -7.09
CA TYR A 144 22.13 -20.30 -8.25
C TYR A 144 22.60 -21.76 -8.15
N GLN A 145 23.86 -21.99 -7.77
CA GLN A 145 24.38 -23.35 -7.61
C GLN A 145 23.69 -24.10 -6.46
N LEU A 146 23.45 -23.45 -5.34
CA LEU A 146 22.70 -24.04 -4.23
C LEU A 146 21.28 -24.42 -4.65
N ASP A 147 20.60 -23.54 -5.39
CA ASP A 147 19.25 -23.83 -5.92
C ASP A 147 19.26 -25.05 -6.84
N LYS A 148 20.28 -25.20 -7.71
CA LYS A 148 20.41 -26.40 -8.54
C LYS A 148 20.63 -27.65 -7.70
N VAL A 149 21.48 -27.59 -6.68
CA VAL A 149 21.72 -28.75 -5.79
C VAL A 149 20.42 -29.19 -5.11
N LEU A 150 19.60 -28.24 -4.65
CA LEU A 150 18.28 -28.52 -4.04
C LEU A 150 17.30 -29.16 -5.04
N HIS A 151 17.39 -28.79 -6.32
CA HIS A 151 16.53 -29.30 -7.38
C HIS A 151 17.18 -30.45 -8.18
N ALA A 152 18.04 -31.24 -7.52
CA ALA A 152 18.69 -32.43 -8.09
C ALA A 152 19.51 -32.16 -9.38
N GLY A 153 20.11 -30.97 -9.46
CA GLY A 153 20.94 -30.52 -10.59
C GLY A 153 20.19 -29.75 -11.67
N PHE A 154 18.85 -29.70 -11.62
CA PHE A 154 18.03 -28.93 -12.57
C PHE A 154 17.91 -27.48 -12.14
N SER A 155 17.82 -26.57 -13.12
CA SER A 155 17.50 -25.18 -12.78
C SER A 155 16.01 -25.09 -12.41
N PRO A 156 15.61 -24.37 -11.34
CA PRO A 156 14.20 -24.28 -10.94
C PRO A 156 13.28 -23.78 -12.06
N TRP A 157 13.77 -22.85 -12.89
CA TRP A 157 13.03 -22.31 -14.02
C TRP A 157 12.79 -23.33 -15.14
N GLU A 158 13.64 -24.36 -15.29
CA GLU A 158 13.43 -25.44 -16.26
C GLU A 158 12.24 -26.30 -15.84
N ILE A 159 12.13 -26.58 -14.53
CA ILE A 159 11.02 -27.36 -13.96
C ILE A 159 9.70 -26.60 -14.11
N THR A 160 9.68 -25.31 -13.76
CA THR A 160 8.46 -24.51 -13.88
C THR A 160 8.05 -24.32 -15.35
N HIS A 161 9.01 -24.13 -16.27
CA HIS A 161 8.67 -24.07 -17.69
C HIS A 161 8.17 -25.40 -18.24
N ALA A 162 8.70 -26.53 -17.78
CA ALA A 162 8.19 -27.84 -18.19
C ALA A 162 6.74 -28.07 -17.72
N ILE A 163 6.39 -27.62 -16.51
CA ILE A 163 5.03 -27.76 -15.96
C ILE A 163 4.07 -26.74 -16.58
N PHE A 164 4.50 -25.50 -16.77
CA PHE A 164 3.70 -24.38 -17.26
C PHE A 164 4.15 -23.92 -18.66
N ALA A 165 4.39 -24.86 -19.57
CA ALA A 165 4.86 -24.57 -20.92
C ALA A 165 3.82 -23.83 -21.78
N HIS A 166 2.53 -23.96 -21.44
CA HIS A 166 1.45 -23.41 -22.25
C HIS A 166 1.23 -21.91 -21.98
N PRO A 167 1.02 -21.05 -23.00
CA PRO A 167 0.79 -19.62 -22.80
C PRO A 167 -0.36 -19.29 -21.84
N LEU A 168 -1.43 -20.09 -21.85
CA LEU A 168 -2.55 -19.94 -20.90
C LEU A 168 -2.13 -20.19 -19.45
N ALA A 169 -1.20 -21.11 -19.21
CA ALA A 169 -0.71 -21.37 -17.86
C ALA A 169 0.06 -20.16 -17.32
N THR A 170 0.92 -19.57 -18.13
CA THR A 170 1.62 -18.32 -17.81
C THR A 170 0.65 -17.17 -17.57
N LEU A 171 -0.42 -17.06 -18.37
CA LEU A 171 -1.46 -16.05 -18.17
C LEU A 171 -2.19 -16.22 -16.83
N ILE A 172 -2.56 -17.46 -16.48
CA ILE A 172 -3.22 -17.77 -15.21
C ILE A 172 -2.30 -17.43 -14.03
N LEU A 173 -1.03 -17.82 -14.10
CA LEU A 173 -0.04 -17.47 -13.07
C LEU A 173 0.12 -15.95 -12.93
N ASN A 174 0.20 -15.23 -14.06
CA ASN A 174 0.27 -13.77 -14.05
C ASN A 174 -1.01 -13.15 -13.44
N PHE A 175 -2.19 -13.70 -13.70
CA PHE A 175 -3.43 -13.23 -13.09
C PHE A 175 -3.39 -13.37 -11.57
N PHE A 176 -3.05 -14.55 -11.04
CA PHE A 176 -2.93 -14.76 -9.59
C PHE A 176 -1.80 -13.93 -8.97
N TYR A 177 -0.69 -13.75 -9.68
CA TYR A 177 0.39 -12.88 -9.27
C TYR A 177 -0.01 -11.40 -9.24
N ASN A 178 -1.00 -10.95 -10.01
CA ASN A 178 -1.50 -9.59 -9.88
C ASN A 178 -2.67 -9.50 -8.86
N LEU A 179 -3.34 -10.62 -8.57
CA LEU A 179 -4.50 -10.67 -7.67
C LEU A 179 -4.17 -10.27 -6.23
N TRP A 180 -2.98 -10.63 -5.71
CA TRP A 180 -2.62 -10.31 -4.32
C TRP A 180 -2.57 -8.79 -4.06
N PHE A 181 -2.21 -7.98 -5.07
CA PHE A 181 -2.29 -6.52 -4.95
C PHE A 181 -3.71 -6.05 -4.65
N PHE A 182 -4.71 -6.62 -5.34
CA PHE A 182 -6.12 -6.31 -5.09
C PHE A 182 -6.59 -6.79 -3.72
N VAL A 183 -6.07 -7.92 -3.23
CA VAL A 183 -6.40 -8.43 -1.89
C VAL A 183 -5.87 -7.48 -0.82
N ILE A 184 -4.59 -7.11 -0.87
CA ILE A 184 -4.00 -6.19 0.11
C ILE A 184 -4.67 -4.80 0.04
N TRP A 185 -4.86 -4.28 -1.17
CA TRP A 185 -5.47 -2.97 -1.34
C TRP A 185 -6.95 -2.95 -0.92
N GLY A 186 -7.67 -4.03 -1.22
CA GLY A 186 -9.07 -4.21 -0.82
C GLY A 186 -9.23 -4.31 0.69
N ASP A 187 -8.37 -5.06 1.37
CA ASP A 187 -8.38 -5.19 2.84
C ASP A 187 -8.13 -3.83 3.52
N TRP A 188 -7.12 -3.09 3.05
CA TRP A 188 -6.82 -1.74 3.51
C TRP A 188 -8.01 -0.79 3.31
N TYR A 189 -8.62 -0.79 2.12
CA TYR A 189 -9.79 0.04 1.83
C TYR A 189 -11.01 -0.33 2.70
N SER A 190 -11.22 -1.64 2.91
CA SER A 190 -12.36 -2.16 3.67
C SER A 190 -12.27 -1.78 5.16
N SER A 191 -11.08 -1.87 5.75
CA SER A 191 -10.80 -1.46 7.13
C SER A 191 -11.10 0.03 7.35
N PHE A 192 -11.00 0.84 6.30
CA PHE A 192 -11.22 2.26 6.37
C PHE A 192 -12.68 2.68 6.07
N CYS A 193 -13.36 1.99 5.15
CA CYS A 193 -14.71 2.34 4.69
C CYS A 193 -15.87 1.61 5.42
N ILE A 194 -15.68 0.37 5.86
CA ILE A 194 -16.80 -0.50 6.28
C ILE A 194 -17.27 -0.26 7.71
N ASP A 195 -16.45 0.40 8.53
CA ASP A 195 -16.73 0.63 9.96
C ASP A 195 -17.92 1.61 10.23
N LYS A 196 -18.64 2.04 9.18
CA LYS A 196 -19.84 2.89 9.27
C LYS A 196 -21.10 2.29 8.62
N ILE A 197 -21.03 1.10 8.01
CA ILE A 197 -22.23 0.41 7.46
C ILE A 197 -22.86 -0.53 8.51
N ARG A 198 -22.15 -0.86 9.59
CA ARG A 198 -22.59 -1.81 10.62
C ARG A 198 -23.06 -1.16 11.95
N ARG A 199 -23.14 0.17 12.03
CA ARG A 199 -23.71 0.89 13.18
C ARG A 199 -24.84 1.79 12.75
#